data_AF-A0A8H5JDU2-F1
#
_entry.id   AF-A0A8H5JDU2-F1
#
_cell.length_a   1.000
_cell.length_b   1.000
_cell.length_c   1.000
_cell.angle_alpha   90.00
_cell.angle_beta   90.00
_cell.angle_gamma   90.00
#
_symmetry.space_group_name_H-M   'P 1'
#
loop_
_entity.id
_entity.type
_entity.pdbx_description
1 polymer ?
#
loop_
_entity_poly.entity_id
_entity_poly.type
_entity_poly.pdbx_seq_one_letter_code
_entity_poly.pdbx_strand_id
1 'polypeptide(L)'
;MFLARALHAVVLLSTVADGAAMKIPRSSSGAQKLTYSHYGPVPGESPLYSTYRGKTPPFPANITDPILPTRKGKPGVDDMVWQNLLSAEWAIFSFYQQGVETFNKTSFVEAGYPNTTYDRIQEIRDNEAGHLRIFQDQISDTSLKPGACKYQYPFNDPESFLVLSTFIEIASMTFLTGLVQMAKLPTSQGAMTAIAAVETRHEVWSLMDIWNVNPFSGPSDTVFPYANQILDLTNVSS
;
A
#
# COMPACT_ATOMS: atom_id res chain seq x y z
N MET A 1 13.98 4.65 -26.49
CA MET A 1 14.33 6.06 -26.24
C MET A 1 13.25 6.85 -25.47
N PHE A 2 12.10 6.24 -25.13
CA PHE A 2 11.05 6.86 -24.29
C PHE A 2 11.12 6.48 -22.79
N LEU A 3 11.69 5.33 -22.42
CA LEU A 3 11.90 4.95 -21.01
C LEU A 3 12.93 5.82 -20.26
N ALA A 4 13.94 6.38 -20.95
CA ALA A 4 15.04 7.09 -20.31
C ALA A 4 14.68 8.52 -19.83
N ARG A 5 13.56 9.09 -20.31
CA ARG A 5 13.05 10.39 -19.85
C ARG A 5 12.05 10.29 -18.70
N ALA A 6 11.50 9.10 -18.44
CA ALA A 6 10.62 8.84 -17.31
C ALA A 6 11.37 8.80 -15.96
N LEU A 7 12.68 8.50 -15.99
CA LEU A 7 13.53 8.43 -14.79
C LEU A 7 13.79 9.79 -14.10
N HIS A 8 13.37 10.92 -14.69
CA HIS A 8 13.54 12.27 -14.11
C HIS A 8 12.27 12.84 -13.46
N ALA A 9 11.15 12.11 -13.50
CA ALA A 9 9.95 12.46 -12.76
C ALA A 9 9.87 11.59 -11.50
N VAL A 10 10.75 11.88 -10.53
CA VAL A 10 10.51 11.45 -9.15
C VAL A 10 9.17 12.06 -8.75
N VAL A 11 8.20 11.19 -8.49
CA VAL A 11 6.86 11.54 -8.01
C VAL A 11 7.03 12.35 -6.73
N LEU A 12 6.88 13.68 -6.84
CA LEU A 12 6.49 14.51 -5.71
C LEU A 12 5.06 14.11 -5.37
N LEU A 13 4.92 13.11 -4.50
CA LEU A 13 3.73 12.98 -3.67
C LEU A 13 3.73 14.20 -2.75
N SER A 14 3.10 15.29 -3.19
CA SER A 14 2.95 16.46 -2.35
C SER A 14 1.87 16.17 -1.32
N THR A 15 2.27 15.81 -0.10
CA THR A 15 1.40 15.85 1.08
C THR A 15 1.20 17.32 1.46
N VAL A 16 -0.05 17.79 1.43
CA VAL A 16 -0.37 19.13 1.96
C VAL A 16 -0.70 18.95 3.44
N ALA A 17 0.26 19.26 4.32
CA ALA A 17 0.02 19.36 5.76
C ALA A 17 -0.37 20.81 6.10
N ASP A 18 -1.63 21.04 6.48
CA ASP A 18 -2.02 22.30 7.12
C ASP A 18 -1.32 22.41 8.48
N GLY A 19 -0.50 23.45 8.66
CA GLY A 19 0.32 23.72 9.84
C GLY A 19 -0.46 24.12 11.10
N ALA A 20 -1.41 23.28 11.54
CA ALA A 20 -2.05 23.39 12.84
C ALA A 20 -1.26 22.60 13.88
N ALA A 21 -0.99 23.21 15.05
CA ALA A 21 -0.30 22.61 16.18
C ALA A 21 -0.67 21.12 16.40
N MET A 22 0.35 20.26 16.52
CA MET A 22 0.24 18.81 16.65
C MET A 22 -0.69 18.43 17.81
N LYS A 23 -1.98 18.24 17.50
CA LYS A 23 -2.95 17.64 18.41
C LYS A 23 -2.56 16.19 18.58
N ILE A 24 -2.53 15.71 19.83
CA ILE A 24 -2.44 14.27 20.11
C ILE A 24 -3.46 13.56 19.21
N PRO A 25 -3.03 12.60 18.37
CA PRO A 25 -3.95 11.93 17.45
C PRO A 25 -5.11 11.35 18.25
N ARG A 26 -6.32 11.80 17.95
CA ARG A 26 -7.53 11.24 18.55
C ARG A 26 -7.90 10.01 17.73
N SER A 27 -7.89 8.86 18.38
CA SER A 27 -8.45 7.65 17.80
C SER A 27 -9.94 7.53 18.10
N SER A 28 -10.73 7.10 17.11
CA SER A 28 -12.12 6.73 17.33
C SER A 28 -12.25 5.38 18.03
N SER A 29 -13.39 5.17 18.70
CA SER A 29 -13.74 3.86 19.26
C SER A 29 -13.79 2.75 18.21
N GLY A 30 -13.98 3.10 16.93
CA GLY A 30 -13.90 2.17 15.80
C GLY A 30 -12.48 1.67 15.56
N ALA A 31 -11.49 2.57 15.48
CA ALA A 31 -10.09 2.21 15.30
C ALA A 31 -9.56 1.36 16.45
N GLN A 32 -9.98 1.62 17.69
CA GLN A 32 -9.46 0.84 18.82
C GLN A 32 -9.94 -0.62 18.83
N LYS A 33 -11.02 -0.96 18.12
CA LYS A 33 -11.44 -2.36 17.94
C LYS A 33 -10.45 -3.16 17.10
N LEU A 34 -9.70 -2.51 16.21
CA LEU A 34 -8.66 -3.15 15.39
C LEU A 34 -7.45 -3.62 16.20
N THR A 35 -7.36 -3.27 17.50
CA THR A 35 -6.36 -3.84 18.41
C THR A 35 -6.60 -5.32 18.70
N TYR A 36 -7.79 -5.83 18.43
CA TYR A 36 -8.13 -7.25 18.54
C TYR A 36 -7.96 -7.93 17.18
N SER A 37 -6.96 -8.80 17.07
CA SER A 37 -6.58 -9.47 15.81
C SER A 37 -7.65 -10.39 15.22
N HIS A 38 -8.73 -10.70 15.95
CA HIS A 38 -9.90 -11.43 15.42
C HIS A 38 -11.13 -10.54 15.21
N TYR A 39 -11.02 -9.21 15.39
CA TYR A 39 -12.08 -8.29 15.01
C TYR A 39 -12.09 -8.11 13.50
N GLY A 40 -13.13 -8.60 12.85
CA GLY A 40 -13.30 -8.53 11.40
C GLY A 40 -12.57 -9.66 10.64
N PRO A 41 -12.60 -9.60 9.30
CA PRO A 41 -11.86 -10.52 8.41
C PRO A 41 -10.36 -10.59 8.71
N VAL A 42 -9.80 -11.80 8.69
CA VAL A 42 -8.38 -12.07 8.90
C VAL A 42 -7.75 -12.49 7.56
N PRO A 43 -6.68 -11.81 7.09
CA PRO A 43 -5.96 -12.20 5.89
C PRO A 43 -5.48 -13.66 5.95
N GLY A 44 -5.73 -14.42 4.88
CA GLY A 44 -5.40 -15.85 4.80
C GLY A 44 -6.47 -16.81 5.36
N GLU A 45 -7.37 -16.33 6.23
CA GLU A 45 -8.50 -17.12 6.73
C GLU A 45 -9.84 -16.69 6.11
N SER A 46 -9.97 -15.41 5.77
CA SER A 46 -11.15 -14.85 5.14
C SER A 46 -10.99 -14.74 3.63
N PRO A 47 -12.03 -15.08 2.84
CA PRO A 47 -12.00 -14.88 1.39
C PRO A 47 -12.15 -13.41 0.99
N LEU A 48 -12.46 -12.50 1.93
CA LEU A 48 -12.79 -11.09 1.63
C LEU A 48 -11.78 -10.47 0.67
N TYR A 49 -10.50 -10.58 0.97
CA TYR A 49 -9.42 -9.92 0.22
C TYR A 49 -9.19 -10.49 -1.19
N SER A 50 -9.87 -11.58 -1.55
CA SER A 50 -9.81 -12.19 -2.88
C SER A 50 -11.15 -12.11 -3.62
N THR A 51 -12.27 -12.04 -2.89
CA THR A 51 -13.63 -12.12 -3.46
C THR A 51 -14.43 -10.83 -3.36
N TYR A 52 -14.00 -9.86 -2.56
CA TYR A 52 -14.71 -8.60 -2.42
C TYR A 52 -14.75 -7.88 -3.77
N ARG A 53 -15.84 -7.20 -4.10
CA ARG A 53 -15.95 -6.35 -5.28
C ARG A 53 -16.86 -5.19 -4.94
N GLY A 54 -16.69 -4.06 -5.62
CA GLY A 54 -17.46 -2.85 -5.39
C GLY A 54 -16.58 -1.66 -5.02
N LYS A 55 -17.22 -0.49 -4.83
CA LYS A 55 -16.50 0.78 -4.61
C LYS A 55 -16.23 1.08 -3.15
N THR A 56 -16.99 0.56 -2.21
CA THR A 56 -16.77 0.84 -0.79
C THR A 56 -15.40 0.31 -0.35
N PRO A 57 -14.65 1.04 0.51
CA PRO A 57 -13.41 0.54 1.07
C PRO A 57 -13.63 -0.79 1.81
N PRO A 58 -12.91 -1.88 1.44
CA PRO A 58 -12.95 -3.13 2.18
C PRO A 58 -12.34 -2.95 3.58
N PHE A 59 -12.71 -3.84 4.50
CA PHE A 59 -12.12 -3.87 5.83
C PHE A 59 -10.59 -4.11 5.77
N PRO A 60 -9.76 -3.44 6.59
CA PRO A 60 -10.08 -2.47 7.63
C PRO A 60 -10.08 -1.02 7.14
N ALA A 61 -9.92 -0.80 5.83
CA ALA A 61 -9.63 0.50 5.24
C ALA A 61 -10.79 1.51 5.34
N ASN A 62 -11.98 1.06 5.74
CA ASN A 62 -13.09 1.93 6.13
C ASN A 62 -12.88 2.63 7.48
N ILE A 63 -11.82 2.31 8.22
CA ILE A 63 -11.44 2.90 9.51
C ILE A 63 -10.05 3.53 9.37
N THR A 64 -10.00 4.84 9.19
CA THR A 64 -8.77 5.57 8.82
C THR A 64 -8.02 6.18 10.01
N ASP A 65 -8.63 6.23 11.19
CA ASP A 65 -7.99 6.83 12.37
C ASP A 65 -6.81 5.98 12.85
N PRO A 66 -5.75 6.60 13.42
CA PRO A 66 -4.64 5.85 13.99
C PRO A 66 -5.09 5.02 15.19
N ILE A 67 -4.41 3.88 15.41
CA ILE A 67 -4.68 3.02 16.57
C ILE A 67 -3.67 3.33 17.66
N LEU A 68 -4.14 3.91 18.77
CA LEU A 68 -3.26 4.23 19.90
C LEU A 68 -2.77 2.97 20.64
N PRO A 69 -1.57 3.00 21.25
CA PRO A 69 -1.09 1.93 22.12
C PRO A 69 -2.11 1.57 23.22
N THR A 70 -2.32 0.28 23.46
CA THR A 70 -3.20 -0.21 24.56
C THR A 70 -2.41 -0.65 25.77
N ARG A 71 -1.08 -0.77 25.66
CA ARG A 71 -0.15 -1.05 26.76
C ARG A 71 0.98 -0.03 26.80
N LYS A 72 1.55 0.16 27.99
CA LYS A 72 2.80 0.92 28.17
C LYS A 72 3.98 -0.04 28.00
N GLY A 73 5.00 0.37 27.26
CA GLY A 73 6.21 -0.43 27.06
C GLY A 73 7.15 0.20 26.05
N LYS A 74 8.30 -0.45 25.83
CA LYS A 74 9.16 -0.14 24.69
C LYS A 74 8.55 -0.74 23.42
N PRO A 75 8.69 -0.08 22.26
CA PRO A 75 8.31 -0.68 20.99
C PRO A 75 8.91 -2.07 20.80
N GLY A 76 8.16 -2.93 20.11
CA GLY A 76 8.65 -4.19 19.58
C GLY A 76 9.85 -3.96 18.65
N VAL A 77 10.69 -4.99 18.52
CA VAL A 77 11.97 -4.88 17.80
C VAL A 77 11.83 -4.44 16.34
N ASP A 78 10.73 -4.83 15.68
CA ASP A 78 10.43 -4.50 14.28
C ASP A 78 9.30 -3.47 14.13
N ASP A 79 8.78 -2.91 15.23
CA ASP A 79 7.61 -2.02 15.18
C ASP A 79 7.84 -0.81 14.25
N MET A 80 9.04 -0.24 14.26
CA MET A 80 9.38 0.90 13.39
C MET A 80 9.31 0.53 11.90
N VAL A 81 9.75 -0.69 11.54
CA VAL A 81 9.70 -1.16 10.15
C VAL A 81 8.24 -1.38 9.72
N TRP A 82 7.44 -1.98 10.60
CA TRP A 82 6.01 -2.18 10.35
C TRP A 82 5.19 -0.89 10.32
N GLN A 83 5.56 0.11 11.14
CA GLN A 83 4.94 1.43 11.11
C GLN A 83 5.21 2.15 9.78
N ASN A 84 6.45 2.08 9.27
CA ASN A 84 6.79 2.64 7.96
C ASN A 84 6.02 1.95 6.84
N LEU A 85 5.88 0.62 6.89
CA LEU A 85 5.05 -0.14 5.95
C LEU A 85 3.59 0.28 6.02
N LEU A 86 3.00 0.37 7.22
CA LEU A 86 1.61 0.78 7.36
C LEU A 86 1.34 2.18 6.82
N SER A 87 2.28 3.13 7.01
CA SER A 87 2.15 4.48 6.44
C SER A 87 2.17 4.49 4.91
N ALA A 88 3.09 3.74 4.29
CA ALA A 88 3.14 3.64 2.83
C ALA A 88 1.93 2.90 2.26
N GLU A 89 1.48 1.84 2.93
CA GLU A 89 0.31 1.06 2.55
C GLU A 89 -0.96 1.91 2.52
N TRP A 90 -1.12 2.83 3.48
CA TRP A 90 -2.24 3.77 3.44
C TRP A 90 -2.23 4.65 2.18
N ALA A 91 -1.04 5.04 1.69
CA ALA A 91 -0.92 5.76 0.43
C ALA A 91 -1.30 4.86 -0.76
N ILE A 92 -0.73 3.66 -0.84
CA ILE A 92 -0.97 2.71 -1.94
C ILE A 92 -2.44 2.30 -2.00
N PHE A 93 -3.02 1.85 -0.89
CA PHE A 93 -4.45 1.58 -0.79
C PHE A 93 -5.29 2.78 -1.22
N SER A 94 -4.96 4.00 -0.75
CA SER A 94 -5.72 5.21 -1.10
C SER A 94 -5.68 5.50 -2.60
N PHE A 95 -4.54 5.27 -3.25
CA PHE A 95 -4.41 5.42 -4.70
C PHE A 95 -5.37 4.50 -5.45
N TYR A 96 -5.34 3.19 -5.14
CA TYR A 96 -6.22 2.22 -5.78
C TYR A 96 -7.69 2.46 -5.44
N GLN A 97 -8.00 2.83 -4.21
CA GLN A 97 -9.35 3.19 -3.78
C GLN A 97 -9.88 4.38 -4.59
N GLN A 98 -9.09 5.43 -4.78
CA GLN A 98 -9.47 6.58 -5.63
C GLN A 98 -9.68 6.15 -7.09
N GLY A 99 -8.86 5.25 -7.62
CA GLY A 99 -9.05 4.66 -8.95
C GLY A 99 -10.37 3.90 -9.10
N VAL A 100 -10.68 3.03 -8.15
CA VAL A 100 -11.94 2.25 -8.12
C VAL A 100 -13.16 3.16 -8.01
N GLU A 101 -13.06 4.26 -7.26
CA GLU A 101 -14.12 5.27 -7.11
C GLU A 101 -14.31 6.09 -8.38
N THR A 102 -13.21 6.49 -9.04
CA THR A 102 -13.21 7.38 -10.21
C THR A 102 -13.68 6.66 -11.47
N PHE A 103 -13.17 5.45 -11.70
CA PHE A 103 -13.38 4.72 -12.96
C PHE A 103 -14.42 3.62 -12.82
N ASN A 104 -14.68 2.96 -13.96
CA ASN A 104 -15.45 1.73 -14.09
C ASN A 104 -14.91 0.92 -15.28
N LYS A 105 -15.48 -0.26 -15.52
CA LYS A 105 -15.10 -1.14 -16.63
C LYS A 105 -15.17 -0.45 -18.00
N THR A 106 -16.20 0.36 -18.25
CA THR A 106 -16.37 1.11 -19.51
C THR A 106 -15.24 2.10 -19.71
N SER A 107 -14.83 2.83 -18.66
CA SER A 107 -13.70 3.79 -18.75
C SER A 107 -12.44 3.17 -19.33
N PHE A 108 -12.08 1.96 -18.87
CA PHE A 108 -10.87 1.27 -19.34
C PHE A 108 -11.05 0.69 -20.75
N VAL A 109 -12.22 0.12 -21.07
CA VAL A 109 -12.49 -0.42 -22.42
C VAL A 109 -12.49 0.69 -23.47
N GLU A 110 -13.10 1.84 -23.18
CA GLU A 110 -13.09 3.00 -24.09
C GLU A 110 -11.69 3.59 -24.28
N ALA A 111 -10.84 3.50 -23.25
CA ALA A 111 -9.42 3.86 -23.32
C ALA A 111 -8.55 2.80 -24.03
N GLY A 112 -9.13 1.69 -24.50
CA GLY A 112 -8.43 0.67 -25.27
C GLY A 112 -7.76 -0.44 -24.44
N TYR A 113 -8.03 -0.51 -23.13
CA TYR A 113 -7.48 -1.54 -22.25
C TYR A 113 -8.36 -2.81 -22.18
N PRO A 114 -7.80 -3.95 -21.74
CA PRO A 114 -8.55 -5.19 -21.56
C PRO A 114 -9.84 -5.00 -20.73
N ASN A 115 -10.89 -5.74 -21.08
CA ASN A 115 -12.16 -5.65 -20.35
C ASN A 115 -12.08 -6.14 -18.89
N THR A 116 -10.99 -6.79 -18.50
CA THR A 116 -10.67 -7.27 -17.15
C THR A 116 -9.93 -6.22 -16.32
N THR A 117 -9.48 -5.10 -16.90
CA THR A 117 -8.61 -4.14 -16.22
C THR A 117 -9.23 -3.58 -14.94
N TYR A 118 -10.51 -3.15 -14.98
CA TYR A 118 -11.18 -2.66 -13.78
C TYR A 118 -11.31 -3.73 -12.69
N ASP A 119 -11.62 -4.97 -13.09
CA ASP A 119 -11.80 -6.09 -12.16
C ASP A 119 -10.46 -6.41 -11.46
N ARG A 120 -9.33 -6.30 -12.17
CA ARG A 120 -7.98 -6.47 -11.61
C ARG A 120 -7.58 -5.32 -10.68
N ILE A 121 -7.90 -4.08 -11.03
CA ILE A 121 -7.67 -2.92 -10.14
C ILE A 121 -8.43 -3.10 -8.82
N GLN A 122 -9.65 -3.64 -8.85
CA GLN A 122 -10.40 -3.95 -7.63
C GLN A 122 -9.72 -5.06 -6.81
N GLU A 123 -9.22 -6.11 -7.46
CA GLU A 123 -8.49 -7.18 -6.79
C GLU A 123 -7.21 -6.69 -6.09
N ILE A 124 -6.44 -5.82 -6.76
CA ILE A 124 -5.23 -5.21 -6.18
C ILE A 124 -5.62 -4.36 -4.98
N ARG A 125 -6.60 -3.45 -5.13
CA ARG A 125 -7.14 -2.64 -4.03
C ARG A 125 -7.53 -3.49 -2.81
N ASP A 126 -8.15 -4.64 -3.04
CA ASP A 126 -8.56 -5.55 -1.98
C ASP A 126 -7.37 -6.26 -1.31
N ASN A 127 -6.30 -6.57 -2.06
CA ASN A 127 -5.04 -7.08 -1.52
C ASN A 127 -4.37 -6.04 -0.62
N GLU A 128 -4.32 -4.77 -1.05
CA GLU A 128 -3.77 -3.65 -0.25
C GLU A 128 -4.51 -3.44 1.07
N ALA A 129 -5.84 -3.64 1.07
CA ALA A 129 -6.58 -3.64 2.33
C ALA A 129 -6.23 -4.82 3.25
N GLY A 130 -5.88 -5.97 2.66
CA GLY A 130 -5.30 -7.09 3.38
C GLY A 130 -3.95 -6.73 4.00
N HIS A 131 -3.08 -6.05 3.25
CA HIS A 131 -1.78 -5.57 3.73
C HIS A 131 -1.93 -4.60 4.90
N LEU A 132 -2.86 -3.64 4.84
CA LEU A 132 -3.20 -2.77 5.98
C LEU A 132 -3.48 -3.57 7.24
N ARG A 133 -4.28 -4.63 7.14
CA ARG A 133 -4.60 -5.47 8.30
C ARG A 133 -3.39 -6.25 8.80
N ILE A 134 -2.61 -6.85 7.91
CA ILE A 134 -1.38 -7.58 8.29
C ILE A 134 -0.45 -6.63 9.04
N PHE A 135 -0.19 -5.44 8.51
CA PHE A 135 0.73 -4.49 9.12
C PHE A 135 0.22 -3.98 10.47
N GLN A 136 -1.08 -3.73 10.61
CA GLN A 136 -1.69 -3.41 11.90
C GLN A 136 -1.46 -4.55 12.92
N ASP A 137 -1.65 -5.81 12.54
CA ASP A 137 -1.49 -6.94 13.46
C ASP A 137 -0.02 -7.22 13.84
N GLN A 138 0.95 -6.82 13.02
CA GLN A 138 2.38 -6.99 13.30
C GLN A 138 2.97 -5.92 14.23
N ILE A 139 2.34 -4.74 14.34
CA ILE A 139 2.79 -3.67 15.25
C ILE A 139 2.34 -3.99 16.67
N SER A 140 3.27 -4.02 17.63
CA SER A 140 2.96 -4.34 19.02
C SER A 140 1.90 -3.44 19.64
N ASP A 141 1.25 -3.91 20.70
CA ASP A 141 0.24 -3.17 21.45
C ASP A 141 0.82 -2.02 22.31
N THR A 142 2.16 -1.91 22.37
CA THR A 142 2.89 -0.82 23.00
C THR A 142 3.23 0.33 22.04
N SER A 143 2.93 0.15 20.75
CA SER A 143 3.23 1.11 19.69
C SER A 143 1.99 1.65 19.00
N LEU A 144 2.10 2.89 18.52
CA LEU A 144 1.10 3.54 17.67
C LEU A 144 1.03 2.79 16.34
N LYS A 145 -0.17 2.56 15.81
CA LYS A 145 -0.36 2.11 14.43
C LYS A 145 -0.84 3.31 13.62
N PRO A 146 -0.04 3.81 12.66
CA PRO A 146 -0.43 4.95 11.84
C PRO A 146 -1.78 4.78 11.15
N GLY A 147 -2.54 5.87 11.10
CA GLY A 147 -3.78 5.98 10.32
C GLY A 147 -3.51 6.60 8.94
N ALA A 148 -4.56 6.71 8.13
CA ALA A 148 -4.45 7.29 6.80
C ALA A 148 -4.21 8.80 6.83
N CYS A 149 -3.42 9.31 5.88
CA CYS A 149 -3.34 10.74 5.58
C CYS A 149 -4.34 11.15 4.47
N LYS A 150 -4.30 12.42 4.07
CA LYS A 150 -4.96 12.88 2.84
C LYS A 150 -3.94 12.79 1.69
N TYR A 151 -4.30 12.04 0.65
CA TYR A 151 -3.43 11.81 -0.50
C TYR A 151 -4.03 12.43 -1.76
N GLN A 152 -3.18 12.97 -2.62
CA GLN A 152 -3.54 13.47 -3.94
C GLN A 152 -2.63 12.82 -4.97
N TYR A 153 -3.23 12.33 -6.05
CA TYR A 153 -2.52 11.61 -7.10
C TYR A 153 -2.71 12.33 -8.45
N PRO A 154 -1.65 12.48 -9.25
CA PRO A 154 -1.71 13.18 -10.54
C PRO A 154 -2.25 12.28 -11.66
N PHE A 155 -3.49 11.78 -11.52
CA PHE A 155 -4.19 11.09 -12.61
C PHE A 155 -5.56 11.74 -12.87
N ASN A 156 -5.96 11.75 -14.13
CA ASN A 156 -7.22 12.33 -14.60
C ASN A 156 -7.95 11.44 -15.61
N ASP A 157 -7.30 10.38 -16.08
CA ASP A 157 -7.84 9.43 -17.06
C ASP A 157 -7.31 8.00 -16.78
N PRO A 158 -7.87 6.96 -17.43
CA PRO A 158 -7.46 5.58 -17.22
C PRO A 158 -5.97 5.31 -17.50
N GLU A 159 -5.39 5.96 -18.52
CA GLU A 159 -3.99 5.77 -18.90
C GLU A 159 -3.04 6.35 -17.84
N SER A 160 -3.25 7.61 -17.44
CA SER A 160 -2.47 8.26 -16.38
C SER A 160 -2.55 7.52 -15.04
N PHE A 161 -3.72 6.95 -14.70
CA PHE A 161 -3.87 6.06 -13.55
C PHE A 161 -3.01 4.80 -13.70
N LEU A 162 -3.10 4.10 -14.83
CA LEU A 162 -2.34 2.86 -15.04
C LEU A 162 -0.82 3.11 -15.06
N VAL A 163 -0.37 4.22 -15.64
CA VAL A 163 1.04 4.63 -15.58
C VAL A 163 1.48 4.78 -14.13
N LEU A 164 0.72 5.53 -13.32
CA LEU A 164 1.06 5.74 -11.93
C LEU A 164 1.01 4.44 -11.11
N SER A 165 0.02 3.58 -11.36
CA SER A 165 -0.07 2.26 -10.69
C SER A 165 1.18 1.43 -10.93
N THR A 166 1.68 1.41 -12.16
CA THR A 166 2.88 0.65 -12.53
C THR A 166 4.12 1.16 -11.81
N PHE A 167 4.26 2.48 -11.67
CA PHE A 167 5.35 3.06 -10.90
C PHE A 167 5.27 2.73 -9.42
N ILE A 168 4.06 2.72 -8.86
CA ILE A 168 3.82 2.34 -7.46
C ILE A 168 4.24 0.87 -7.25
N GLU A 169 3.79 -0.06 -8.09
CA GLU A 169 4.11 -1.50 -7.94
C GLU A 169 5.62 -1.79 -8.05
N ILE A 170 6.31 -1.16 -9.01
CA ILE A 170 7.77 -1.27 -9.13
C ILE A 170 8.47 -0.74 -7.87
N ALA A 171 7.97 0.37 -7.33
CA ALA A 171 8.50 0.94 -6.09
C ALA A 171 8.23 0.03 -4.89
N SER A 172 7.03 -0.54 -4.78
CA SER A 172 6.62 -1.52 -3.75
C SER A 172 7.60 -2.67 -3.64
N MET A 173 7.88 -3.31 -4.77
CA MET A 173 8.86 -4.41 -4.86
C MET A 173 10.24 -4.01 -4.34
N THR A 174 10.68 -2.82 -4.74
CA THR A 174 12.02 -2.30 -4.45
C THR A 174 12.21 -1.99 -2.97
N PHE A 175 11.23 -1.37 -2.31
CA PHE A 175 11.35 -1.05 -0.89
C PHE A 175 11.07 -2.28 0.00
N LEU A 176 10.10 -3.14 -0.31
CA LEU A 176 9.78 -4.31 0.53
C LEU A 176 10.97 -5.27 0.65
N THR A 177 11.64 -5.57 -0.47
CA THR A 177 12.84 -6.42 -0.46
C THR A 177 13.99 -5.81 0.35
N GLY A 178 14.10 -4.48 0.38
CA GLY A 178 15.02 -3.77 1.27
C GLY A 178 14.61 -3.83 2.75
N LEU A 179 13.32 -3.66 3.06
CA LEU A 179 12.79 -3.71 4.43
C LEU A 179 12.89 -5.10 5.06
N VAL A 180 12.81 -6.18 4.26
CA VAL A 180 13.08 -7.55 4.72
C VAL A 180 14.47 -7.62 5.39
N GLN A 181 15.47 -6.90 4.88
CA GLN A 181 16.81 -6.86 5.47
C GLN A 181 16.88 -6.03 6.76
N MET A 182 15.95 -5.10 6.95
CA MET A 182 15.87 -4.27 8.15
C MET A 182 15.24 -5.01 9.32
N ALA A 183 14.25 -5.86 9.04
CA ALA A 183 13.57 -6.70 10.02
C ALA A 183 14.54 -7.64 10.76
N LYS A 184 14.31 -7.80 12.06
CA LYS A 184 15.14 -8.60 12.98
C LYS A 184 14.50 -9.94 13.31
N LEU A 185 13.18 -10.05 13.29
CA LEU A 185 12.49 -11.31 13.56
C LEU A 185 12.34 -12.14 12.28
N PRO A 186 12.65 -13.44 12.30
CA PRO A 186 12.41 -14.33 11.15
C PRO A 186 10.94 -14.35 10.70
N THR A 187 10.00 -14.23 11.64
CA THR A 187 8.57 -14.12 11.34
C THR A 187 8.25 -12.86 10.55
N SER A 188 8.87 -11.73 10.89
CA SER A 188 8.70 -10.48 10.13
C SER A 188 9.27 -10.58 8.73
N GLN A 189 10.46 -11.17 8.60
CA GLN A 189 11.11 -11.40 7.30
C GLN A 189 10.25 -12.28 6.39
N GLY A 190 9.69 -13.37 6.94
CA GLY A 190 8.78 -14.26 6.21
C GLY A 190 7.51 -13.56 5.76
N ALA A 191 6.88 -12.77 6.64
CA ALA A 191 5.67 -12.01 6.30
C ALA A 191 5.93 -10.95 5.21
N MET A 192 6.99 -10.14 5.35
CA MET A 192 7.37 -9.13 4.34
C MET A 192 7.73 -9.77 3.00
N THR A 193 8.39 -10.93 3.00
CA THR A 193 8.70 -11.68 1.77
C THR A 193 7.43 -12.19 1.07
N ALA A 194 6.45 -12.69 1.85
CA ALA A 194 5.18 -13.15 1.31
C ALA A 194 4.39 -12.00 0.66
N ILE A 195 4.45 -10.79 1.25
CA ILE A 195 3.80 -9.59 0.74
C ILE A 195 4.52 -9.07 -0.50
N ALA A 196 5.85 -9.02 -0.51
CA ALA A 196 6.62 -8.70 -1.71
C ALA A 196 6.24 -9.62 -2.89
N ALA A 197 6.01 -10.91 -2.65
CA ALA A 197 5.57 -11.84 -3.70
C ALA A 197 4.14 -11.58 -4.22
N VAL A 198 3.31 -10.82 -3.52
CA VAL A 198 2.00 -10.35 -3.98
C VAL A 198 2.18 -9.11 -4.86
N GLU A 199 2.93 -8.10 -4.41
CA GLU A 199 3.28 -6.91 -5.22
C GLU A 199 3.91 -7.29 -6.56
N THR A 200 4.77 -8.33 -6.57
CA THR A 200 5.36 -8.83 -7.84
C THR A 200 4.27 -9.27 -8.82
N ARG A 201 3.18 -9.86 -8.34
CA ARG A 201 2.08 -10.31 -9.23
C ARG A 201 1.27 -9.13 -9.75
N HIS A 202 1.13 -8.07 -8.97
CA HIS A 202 0.50 -6.82 -9.40
C HIS A 202 1.34 -6.14 -10.48
N GLU A 203 2.66 -6.03 -10.26
CA GLU A 203 3.61 -5.53 -11.25
C GLU A 203 3.56 -6.36 -12.54
N VAL A 204 3.67 -7.68 -12.44
CA VAL A 204 3.65 -8.61 -13.59
C VAL A 204 2.36 -8.44 -14.39
N TRP A 205 1.20 -8.34 -13.72
CA TRP A 205 -0.07 -8.06 -14.39
C TRP A 205 0.00 -6.75 -15.17
N SER A 206 0.48 -5.66 -14.55
CA SER A 206 0.58 -4.37 -15.23
C SER A 206 1.50 -4.45 -16.45
N LEU A 207 2.70 -5.00 -16.29
CA LEU A 207 3.68 -5.13 -17.38
C LEU A 207 3.13 -5.96 -18.55
N MET A 208 2.47 -7.09 -18.26
CA MET A 208 1.98 -7.99 -19.30
C MET A 208 0.66 -7.52 -19.92
N ASP A 209 -0.37 -7.33 -19.09
CA ASP A 209 -1.74 -7.12 -19.58
C ASP A 209 -1.99 -5.68 -20.01
N ILE A 210 -1.30 -4.71 -19.41
CA ILE A 210 -1.50 -3.28 -19.69
C ILE A 210 -0.48 -2.77 -20.69
N TRP A 211 0.80 -3.08 -20.48
CA TRP A 211 1.89 -2.53 -21.30
C TRP A 211 2.41 -3.47 -22.39
N ASN A 212 1.99 -4.74 -22.38
CA ASN A 212 2.45 -5.76 -23.31
C ASN A 212 4.00 -5.84 -23.39
N VAL A 213 4.65 -5.75 -22.23
CA VAL A 213 6.10 -5.87 -22.09
C VAL A 213 6.48 -7.15 -21.34
N ASN A 214 7.70 -7.62 -21.58
CA ASN A 214 8.23 -8.80 -20.90
C ASN A 214 8.54 -8.46 -19.43
N PRO A 215 7.92 -9.14 -18.44
CA PRO A 215 8.19 -8.88 -17.02
C PRO A 215 9.52 -9.49 -16.54
N PHE A 216 10.18 -10.34 -17.34
CA PHE A 216 11.41 -11.00 -16.91
C PHE A 216 12.62 -10.05 -17.04
N SER A 217 12.99 -9.45 -15.92
CA SER A 217 14.08 -8.48 -15.76
C SER A 217 15.44 -9.11 -15.42
N GLY A 218 15.46 -10.38 -15.01
CA GLY A 218 16.66 -11.10 -14.59
C GLY A 218 16.37 -12.12 -13.47
N PRO A 219 17.41 -12.59 -12.74
CA PRO A 219 17.25 -13.57 -11.67
C PRO A 219 16.75 -12.96 -10.34
N SER A 220 16.72 -11.63 -10.21
CA SER A 220 16.29 -10.92 -9.01
C SER A 220 15.98 -9.46 -9.31
N ASP A 221 14.99 -8.88 -8.63
CA ASP A 221 14.77 -7.43 -8.62
C ASP A 221 15.82 -6.70 -7.76
N THR A 222 16.27 -5.53 -8.20
CA THR A 222 15.95 -4.27 -7.50
C THR A 222 16.00 -4.20 -5.98
N VAL A 223 16.96 -4.74 -5.24
CA VAL A 223 16.97 -4.55 -3.77
C VAL A 223 17.51 -3.16 -3.38
N PHE A 224 16.69 -2.31 -2.76
CA PHE A 224 17.13 -0.98 -2.31
C PHE A 224 17.65 -0.99 -0.87
N PRO A 225 18.95 -0.70 -0.64
CA PRO A 225 19.56 -0.79 0.69
C PRO A 225 19.09 0.31 1.66
N TYR A 226 18.42 1.34 1.17
CA TYR A 226 17.86 2.45 1.97
C TYR A 226 16.34 2.55 1.82
N ALA A 227 15.63 1.43 1.95
CA ALA A 227 14.18 1.36 1.71
C ALA A 227 13.38 2.41 2.49
N ASN A 228 13.80 2.73 3.71
CA ASN A 228 13.19 3.82 4.48
C ASN A 228 13.28 5.18 3.78
N GLN A 229 14.30 5.49 2.99
CA GLN A 229 14.36 6.78 2.27
C GLN A 229 13.27 6.90 1.20
N ILE A 230 12.87 5.79 0.58
CA ILE A 230 11.72 5.76 -0.34
C ILE A 230 10.43 6.03 0.43
N LEU A 231 10.30 5.46 1.64
CA LEU A 231 9.15 5.68 2.53
C LEU A 231 9.16 7.08 3.15
N ASP A 232 10.33 7.66 3.41
CA ASP A 232 10.49 9.00 3.99
C ASP A 232 9.95 10.09 3.04
N LEU A 233 10.03 9.86 1.72
CA LEU A 233 9.36 10.70 0.73
C LEU A 233 7.82 10.64 0.81
N THR A 234 7.27 9.57 1.40
CA THR A 234 5.83 9.43 1.69
C THR A 234 5.45 9.87 3.10
N ASN A 235 6.44 9.98 4.00
CA ASN A 235 6.31 10.32 5.41
C ASN A 235 6.61 11.80 5.72
N VAL A 236 6.56 12.73 4.74
CA VAL A 236 6.87 14.15 4.99
C VAL A 236 5.79 14.78 5.89
N SER A 237 5.95 14.63 7.20
CA SER A 237 5.26 15.30 8.31
C SER A 237 5.94 14.93 9.63
N SER A 238 7.04 15.63 9.96
CA SER A 238 7.50 15.78 11.35
C SER A 238 7.34 17.24 11.77
#